data_AF-F9Q603-F1
#
_entry.id   AF-F9Q603-F1
#
_cell.length_a   1.000
_cell.length_b   1.000
_cell.length_c   1.000
_cell.angle_alpha   90.00
_cell.angle_beta   90.00
_cell.angle_gamma   90.00
#
_symmetry.space_group_name_H-M   'P 1'
#
loop_
_entity.id
_entity.type
_entity.pdbx_description
1 polymer ?
#
loop_
_entity_poly.entity_id
_entity_poly.type
_entity_poly.pdbx_seq_one_letter_code
_entity_poly.pdbx_strand_id
1 'polypeptide(L)'
;MNIQSILADRIQQAMIAAGAPKDVDPLVRQSGKPQFGDYQANGIMAAAKKLGKNPREFAQSVLEHTKLDDITEKPKLPAPALSTSF
;
A
#
# COMPACT_ATOMS: atom_id res chain seq x y z
N MET A 1 16.12 12.02 -4.57
CA MET A 1 14.90 11.22 -4.86
C MET A 1 14.49 10.54 -3.56
N ASN A 2 13.27 10.76 -3.05
CA ASN A 2 12.81 10.16 -1.79
C ASN A 2 11.98 8.90 -2.11
N ILE A 3 12.54 7.72 -1.80
CA ILE A 3 11.90 6.41 -2.04
C ILE A 3 10.51 6.35 -1.37
N GLN A 4 10.38 6.93 -0.17
CA GLN A 4 9.11 6.98 0.54
C GLN A 4 8.02 7.73 -0.24
N SER A 5 8.36 8.86 -0.85
CA SER A 5 7.43 9.66 -1.64
C SER A 5 6.99 8.92 -2.90
N ILE A 6 7.92 8.25 -3.60
CA ILE A 6 7.59 7.44 -4.78
C ILE A 6 6.64 6.29 -4.42
N LEU A 7 6.92 5.60 -3.31
CA LEU A 7 6.04 4.54 -2.82
C LEU A 7 4.66 5.09 -2.46
N ALA A 8 4.59 6.23 -1.76
CA ALA A 8 3.33 6.88 -1.41
C ALA A 8 2.50 7.21 -2.65
N ASP A 9 3.10 7.85 -3.66
CA ASP A 9 2.38 8.24 -4.88
C ASP A 9 1.83 7.02 -5.62
N ARG A 10 2.63 5.97 -5.78
CA ARG A 10 2.21 4.74 -6.50
C ARG A 10 1.14 3.97 -5.75
N ILE A 11 1.27 3.84 -4.44
CA ILE A 11 0.28 3.14 -3.61
C ILE A 11 -1.01 3.96 -3.56
N GLN A 12 -0.95 5.29 -3.49
CA GLN A 12 -2.14 6.14 -3.60
C GLN A 12 -2.86 5.92 -4.94
N GLN A 13 -2.13 5.90 -6.06
CA GLN A 13 -2.72 5.62 -7.37
C GLN A 13 -3.38 4.24 -7.43
N ALA A 14 -2.74 3.21 -6.87
CA ALA A 14 -3.32 1.87 -6.79
C ALA A 14 -4.59 1.83 -5.90
N MET A 15 -4.61 2.59 -4.80
CA MET A 15 -5.79 2.74 -3.95
C MET A 15 -6.94 3.42 -4.67
N ILE A 16 -6.66 4.48 -5.44
CA ILE A 16 -7.67 5.16 -6.26
C ILE A 16 -8.22 4.21 -7.32
N ALA A 17 -7.36 3.44 -7.99
CA ALA A 17 -7.78 2.43 -8.97
C ALA A 17 -8.65 1.32 -8.35
N ALA A 18 -8.38 0.94 -7.08
CA ALA A 18 -9.21 0.02 -6.30
C ALA A 18 -10.53 0.63 -5.77
N GLY A 19 -10.81 1.90 -6.10
CA GLY A 19 -12.05 2.61 -5.78
C GLY A 19 -11.99 3.49 -4.52
N ALA A 20 -10.81 3.84 -4.02
CA ALA A 20 -10.65 4.86 -2.98
C ALA A 20 -10.80 6.29 -3.56
N PRO A 21 -11.15 7.28 -2.72
CA PRO A 21 -11.22 8.67 -3.17
C PRO A 21 -9.83 9.23 -3.48
N LYS A 22 -9.79 10.32 -4.27
CA LYS A 22 -8.52 10.92 -4.76
C LYS A 22 -7.64 11.49 -3.65
N ASP A 23 -8.22 11.82 -2.51
CA ASP A 23 -7.55 12.36 -1.32
C ASP A 23 -7.13 11.25 -0.34
N VAL A 24 -7.17 9.98 -0.75
CA VAL A 24 -6.79 8.86 0.12
C VAL A 24 -5.31 8.95 0.51
N ASP A 25 -5.04 8.79 1.80
CA ASP A 25 -3.67 8.77 2.33
C ASP A 25 -3.20 7.32 2.49
N PRO A 26 -2.16 6.88 1.74
CA PRO A 26 -1.60 5.53 1.86
C PRO A 26 -0.82 5.31 3.16
N LEU A 27 -0.46 6.38 3.91
CA LEU A 27 0.29 6.35 5.16
C LEU A 27 1.57 5.50 5.08
N VAL A 28 2.38 5.75 4.04
CA VAL A 28 3.65 5.04 3.84
C VAL A 28 4.68 5.48 4.87
N ARG A 29 5.25 4.53 5.60
CA ARG A 29 6.29 4.75 6.61
C ARG A 29 7.36 3.69 6.52
N GLN A 30 8.58 4.02 6.94
CA GLN A 30 9.64 3.04 7.10
C GLN A 30 9.24 2.00 8.16
N SER A 31 9.49 0.74 7.87
CA SER A 31 9.20 -0.38 8.78
C SER A 31 10.12 -0.34 9.98
N GLY A 32 9.56 -0.53 11.18
CA GLY A 32 10.34 -0.66 12.41
C GLY A 32 10.92 -2.06 12.66
N LYS A 33 10.53 -3.07 11.86
CA LYS A 33 11.03 -4.45 11.97
C LYS A 33 11.33 -5.03 10.58
N PRO A 34 12.47 -5.70 10.38
CA PRO A 34 12.85 -6.28 9.08
C PRO A 34 11.83 -7.27 8.49
N GLN A 35 11.12 -7.99 9.35
CA GLN A 35 10.07 -8.95 8.96
C GLN A 35 8.88 -8.30 8.22
N PHE A 36 8.76 -6.97 8.24
CA PHE A 36 7.71 -6.21 7.57
C PHE A 36 8.23 -5.45 6.34
N GLY A 37 9.39 -5.85 5.81
CA GLY A 37 10.07 -5.16 4.71
C GLY A 37 10.63 -3.81 5.12
N ASP A 38 10.92 -2.95 4.14
CA ASP A 38 11.53 -1.64 4.35
C ASP A 38 10.49 -0.55 4.59
N TYR A 39 9.31 -0.68 3.97
CA TYR A 39 8.20 0.25 4.11
C TYR A 39 6.86 -0.46 4.25
N GLN A 40 5.95 0.18 4.97
CA GLN A 40 4.57 -0.26 5.17
C GLN A 40 3.59 0.82 4.74
N ALA A 41 2.50 0.42 4.09
CA ALA A 41 1.38 1.29 3.76
C ALA A 41 0.20 1.03 4.71
N ASN A 42 0.09 1.85 5.75
CA ASN A 42 -0.90 1.65 6.82
C ASN A 42 -2.29 2.22 6.48
N GLY A 43 -2.41 2.98 5.38
CA GLY A 43 -3.63 3.67 4.97
C GLY A 43 -4.70 2.76 4.37
N ILE A 44 -4.31 1.56 3.92
CA ILE A 44 -5.21 0.61 3.25
C ILE A 44 -6.36 0.18 4.15
N MET A 45 -6.09 -0.12 5.41
CA MET A 45 -7.12 -0.55 6.36
C MET A 45 -8.11 0.59 6.66
N ALA A 46 -7.62 1.81 6.84
CA ALA A 46 -8.46 2.98 7.10
C ALA A 46 -9.33 3.33 5.88
N ALA A 47 -8.78 3.24 4.67
CA ALA A 47 -9.50 3.43 3.42
C ALA A 47 -10.60 2.39 3.23
N ALA A 48 -10.30 1.09 3.41
CA ALA A 48 -11.29 0.02 3.31
C ALA A 48 -12.47 0.23 4.28
N LYS A 49 -12.16 0.60 5.54
CA LYS A 49 -13.18 0.86 6.55
C LYS A 49 -14.08 2.05 6.18
N LYS A 50 -13.50 3.13 5.63
CA LYS A 50 -14.27 4.29 5.14
C LYS A 50 -15.16 3.93 3.94
N LEU A 51 -14.73 3.00 3.10
CA LEU A 51 -15.48 2.51 1.94
C LEU A 51 -16.52 1.44 2.30
N GLY A 52 -16.59 0.97 3.55
CA GLY A 52 -17.44 -0.15 3.95
C GLY A 52 -17.03 -1.49 3.32
N LYS A 53 -15.78 -1.62 2.84
CA LYS A 53 -15.25 -2.83 2.21
C LYS A 53 -14.48 -3.69 3.21
N ASN A 54 -14.39 -4.99 2.94
CA ASN A 54 -13.48 -5.87 3.66
C ASN A 54 -12.02 -5.42 3.46
N PRO A 55 -11.24 -5.14 4.52
CA PRO A 55 -9.86 -4.70 4.40
C PRO A 55 -8.96 -5.65 3.61
N ARG A 56 -9.20 -6.97 3.68
CA ARG A 56 -8.41 -7.95 2.94
C ARG A 56 -8.68 -7.89 1.44
N GLU A 57 -9.95 -7.82 1.05
CA GLU A 57 -10.36 -7.72 -0.36
C GLU A 57 -9.89 -6.40 -0.97
N PHE A 58 -10.02 -5.29 -0.23
CA PHE A 58 -9.51 -4.01 -0.68
C PHE A 58 -7.99 -4.05 -0.84
N ALA A 59 -7.25 -4.61 0.12
CA ALA A 59 -5.80 -4.75 0.02
C ALA A 59 -5.36 -5.63 -1.17
N GLN A 60 -6.11 -6.69 -1.50
CA GLN A 60 -5.88 -7.50 -2.69
C GLN A 60 -6.10 -6.70 -3.98
N SER A 61 -7.19 -5.95 -4.08
CA SER A 61 -7.45 -5.08 -5.24
C SER A 61 -6.39 -3.99 -5.39
N VAL A 62 -5.95 -3.38 -4.28
CA VAL A 62 -4.82 -2.42 -4.31
C VAL A 62 -3.56 -3.10 -4.85
N LEU A 63 -3.26 -4.32 -4.42
CA LEU A 63 -2.11 -5.08 -4.92
C LEU A 63 -2.17 -5.34 -6.42
N GLU A 64 -3.33 -5.72 -6.97
CA GLU A 64 -3.53 -5.93 -8.41
C GLU A 64 -3.25 -4.67 -9.24
N HIS A 65 -3.47 -3.49 -8.64
CA HIS A 65 -3.18 -2.20 -9.27
C HIS A 65 -1.79 -1.65 -8.91
N THR A 66 -1.09 -2.25 -7.95
CA THR A 66 0.21 -1.78 -7.49
C THR A 66 1.30 -2.24 -8.45
N LYS A 67 1.86 -1.31 -9.22
CA LYS A 67 3.00 -1.54 -10.11
C LYS A 67 4.29 -1.04 -9.46
N LEU A 68 5.03 -1.97 -8.84
CA LEU A 68 6.30 -1.70 -8.17
C LEU A 68 7.44 -2.61 -8.68
N ASP A 69 7.25 -3.29 -9.81
CA ASP A 69 8.20 -4.30 -10.34
C ASP A 69 9.56 -3.69 -10.75
N ASP A 70 9.59 -2.37 -10.98
CA ASP A 70 10.78 -1.57 -11.31
C ASP A 70 11.51 -1.05 -10.06
N ILE A 71 10.94 -1.21 -8.87
CA ILE A 71 11.55 -0.72 -7.62
C ILE A 71 11.66 -1.81 -6.55
N THR A 72 10.82 -2.86 -6.53
CA THR A 72 10.77 -3.86 -5.44
C THR A 72 10.76 -5.28 -5.97
N GLU A 73 11.41 -6.22 -5.25
CA GLU A 73 11.57 -7.60 -5.73
C GLU A 73 10.31 -8.49 -5.58
N LYS A 74 9.30 -8.02 -4.83
CA LYS A 74 7.87 -8.42 -4.88
C LYS A 74 7.12 -7.81 -3.69
N PRO A 75 6.05 -7.03 -3.89
CA PRO A 75 5.19 -6.61 -2.78
C PRO A 75 4.49 -7.84 -2.17
N LYS A 76 4.60 -8.01 -0.84
CA LYS A 76 3.93 -9.09 -0.09
C LYS A 76 2.83 -8.52 0.80
N LEU A 77 1.75 -9.29 0.99
CA LEU A 77 0.63 -8.93 1.87
C LEU A 77 0.66 -9.75 3.18
N PRO A 78 1.48 -9.40 4.19
CA PRO A 78 1.47 -10.09 5.47
C PRO A 78 0.34 -9.55 6.38
N ALA A 79 -0.93 -9.59 5.91
CA ALA A 79 -2.14 -9.17 6.64
C ALA A 79 -2.19 -7.71 7.15
N PRO A 80 -3.38 -7.16 7.45
CA PRO A 80 -4.12 -6.13 6.68
C PRO A 80 -3.36 -4.85 6.20
N ALA A 81 -2.03 -4.87 6.17
CA ALA A 81 -1.13 -3.85 5.66
C ALA A 81 -0.33 -4.41 4.46
N LEU A 82 -0.03 -3.53 3.51
CA LEU A 82 0.89 -3.81 2.40
C LEU A 82 2.32 -3.57 2.88
N SER A 83 3.22 -4.52 2.63
CA SER A 83 4.65 -4.43 2.98
C SER A 83 5.51 -4.59 1.72
N THR A 84 6.50 -3.74 1.56
CA THR A 84 7.43 -3.76 0.41
C THR A 84 8.87 -3.94 0.90
N SER A 85 9.61 -4.85 0.27
CA SER A 85 11.05 -5.04 0.48
C SER A 85 11.82 -4.64 -0.77
N PHE A 86 12.95 -3.97 -0.59
CA PHE A 86 13.92 -3.56 -1.61
C PHE A 86 15.12 -4.51 -1.66
#